data_AF-A0A6B1DVU1-F1
#
_entry.id   AF-A0A6B1DVU1-F1
#
_cell.length_a   1.000
_cell.length_b   1.000
_cell.length_c   1.000
_cell.angle_alpha   90.00
_cell.angle_beta   90.00
_cell.angle_gamma   90.00
#
_symmetry.space_group_name_H-M   'P 1'
#
loop_
_entity.id
_entity.type
_entity.pdbx_description
1 polymer ?
#
loop_
_entity_poly.entity_id
_entity_poly.type
_entity_poly.pdbx_seq_one_letter_code
_entity_poly.pdbx_strand_id
1 'polypeptide(L)'
;MVRATSVVEPWHGDYRTAFDHLSLLGPALAFVPLRQLQACVSACREAGFSADYVRSGLTPDKIDDAISRFEYGDTQVLVSVAMLSRDYDNPAVRPALDFAKQTSFGLHVQKLSRIMQTAPDKLVARYHDFTGNWQRFRDAREHFWEHGVRDWADVARYQRVNFMGRLVE
;
A
#
# COMPACT_ATOMS: atom_id res chain seq x y z
N MET A 1 9.88 -11.17 8.00
CA MET A 1 10.48 -11.15 6.63
C MET A 1 9.41 -10.74 5.63
N VAL A 2 9.61 -9.70 4.82
CA VAL A 2 8.64 -9.35 3.75
C VAL A 2 8.92 -10.21 2.52
N ARG A 3 7.89 -10.87 1.98
CA ARG A 3 7.95 -11.50 0.65
C ARG A 3 7.15 -10.65 -0.31
N ALA A 4 7.84 -9.97 -1.22
CA ALA A 4 7.20 -9.26 -2.31
C ALA A 4 6.98 -10.21 -3.48
N THR A 5 5.74 -10.30 -3.94
CA THR A 5 5.38 -10.94 -5.20
C THR A 5 4.88 -9.85 -6.12
N SER A 6 5.60 -9.62 -7.21
CA SER A 6 5.08 -8.78 -8.27
C SER A 6 4.51 -9.68 -9.35
N VAL A 7 3.27 -9.40 -9.75
CA VAL A 7 2.73 -9.93 -10.99
C VAL A 7 3.25 -9.00 -12.08
N VAL A 8 4.18 -9.50 -12.89
CA VAL A 8 4.83 -8.75 -13.98
C VAL A 8 3.96 -8.83 -15.22
N GLU A 9 2.72 -8.37 -15.13
CA GLU A 9 1.86 -8.17 -16.28
C GLU A 9 1.11 -6.84 -16.10
N PRO A 10 0.85 -6.08 -17.17
CA PRO A 10 0.11 -4.83 -17.05
C PRO A 10 -1.24 -5.10 -16.38
N TRP A 11 -1.45 -4.54 -15.18
CA TRP A 11 -2.73 -4.68 -14.49
C TRP A 11 -3.83 -3.98 -15.27
N HIS A 12 -4.77 -4.78 -15.77
CA HIS A 12 -5.89 -4.33 -16.60
C HIS A 12 -7.13 -3.92 -15.80
N GLY A 13 -7.03 -3.86 -14.46
CA GLY A 13 -8.15 -3.42 -13.60
C GLY A 13 -9.11 -4.53 -13.17
N ASP A 14 -8.76 -5.80 -13.39
CA ASP A 14 -9.57 -6.93 -12.93
C ASP A 14 -9.28 -7.28 -11.46
N TYR A 15 -9.82 -6.46 -10.56
CA TYR A 15 -9.71 -6.65 -9.12
C TYR A 15 -10.18 -8.02 -8.64
N ARG A 16 -11.17 -8.60 -9.32
CA ARG A 16 -11.77 -9.87 -8.91
C ARG A 16 -10.75 -11.00 -8.96
N THR A 17 -9.99 -11.10 -10.04
CA THR A 17 -8.89 -12.09 -10.14
C THR A 17 -7.83 -11.90 -9.06
N ALA A 18 -7.54 -10.66 -8.63
CA ALA A 18 -6.60 -10.43 -7.53
C ALA A 18 -7.13 -10.93 -6.19
N PHE A 19 -8.43 -10.82 -5.92
CA PHE A 19 -9.05 -11.22 -4.66
C PHE A 19 -9.45 -12.71 -4.62
N ASP A 20 -9.90 -13.28 -5.74
CA ASP A 20 -10.31 -14.69 -5.84
C ASP A 20 -9.16 -15.67 -5.51
N HIS A 21 -7.92 -15.27 -5.78
CA HIS A 21 -6.72 -16.06 -5.46
C HIS A 21 -6.05 -15.63 -4.16
N LEU A 22 -6.60 -14.64 -3.46
CA LEU A 22 -5.99 -14.07 -2.27
C LEU A 22 -6.41 -14.85 -1.03
N SER A 23 -5.52 -15.71 -0.54
CA SER A 23 -5.61 -16.16 0.85
C SER A 23 -5.09 -15.03 1.74
N LEU A 24 -6.01 -14.29 2.36
CA LEU A 24 -5.66 -13.29 3.36
C LEU A 24 -5.03 -14.00 4.56
N LEU A 25 -3.74 -13.73 4.78
CA LEU A 25 -3.03 -14.19 5.96
C LEU A 25 -3.44 -13.40 7.21
N GLY A 26 -4.22 -12.34 7.09
CA GLY A 26 -4.66 -11.41 8.14
C GLY A 26 -5.25 -10.13 7.54
N PRO A 27 -5.46 -9.07 8.35
CA PRO A 27 -5.97 -7.78 7.90
C PRO A 27 -5.12 -7.20 6.75
N ALA A 28 -5.79 -6.70 5.72
CA ALA A 28 -5.17 -6.26 4.47
C ALA A 28 -5.33 -4.77 4.21
N LEU A 29 -4.29 -4.17 3.63
CA LEU A 29 -4.37 -2.84 3.03
C LEU A 29 -4.44 -2.95 1.51
N ALA A 30 -5.34 -2.21 0.87
CA ALA A 30 -5.38 -2.07 -0.58
C ALA A 30 -5.18 -0.61 -0.99
N PHE A 31 -4.17 -0.33 -1.81
CA PHE A 31 -3.88 1.01 -2.30
C PHE A 31 -4.38 1.17 -3.74
N VAL A 32 -5.27 2.14 -3.96
CA VAL A 32 -5.93 2.34 -5.26
C VAL A 32 -5.94 3.83 -5.64
N PRO A 33 -5.97 4.18 -6.94
CA PRO A 33 -6.30 5.55 -7.34
C PRO A 33 -7.78 5.85 -7.06
N LEU A 34 -8.11 7.13 -6.83
CA LEU A 34 -9.46 7.56 -6.45
C LEU A 34 -10.56 7.01 -7.36
N ARG A 35 -10.32 7.07 -8.68
CA ARG A 35 -11.28 6.61 -9.71
C ARG A 35 -11.61 5.12 -9.62
N GLN A 36 -10.75 4.31 -9.00
CA GLN A 36 -10.92 2.85 -8.87
C GLN A 36 -11.37 2.42 -7.46
N LEU A 37 -11.57 3.37 -6.54
CA LEU A 37 -11.91 3.09 -5.15
C LEU A 37 -13.16 2.21 -5.01
N GLN A 38 -14.26 2.64 -5.61
CA GLN A 38 -15.54 1.92 -5.49
C GLN A 38 -15.48 0.54 -6.15
N ALA A 39 -14.82 0.44 -7.31
CA ALA A 39 -14.63 -0.83 -8.01
C ALA A 39 -13.85 -1.85 -7.17
N CYS A 40 -12.76 -1.40 -6.51
CA CYS A 40 -11.99 -2.26 -5.62
C CYS A 40 -12.80 -2.73 -4.41
N VAL A 41 -13.54 -1.82 -3.76
CA VAL A 41 -14.39 -2.16 -2.60
C VAL A 41 -15.47 -3.16 -2.99
N SER A 42 -16.13 -2.97 -4.13
CA SER A 42 -17.11 -3.94 -4.65
C SER A 42 -16.48 -5.29 -4.92
N ALA A 43 -15.32 -5.33 -5.59
CA ALA A 43 -14.61 -6.58 -5.87
C ALA A 43 -14.19 -7.34 -4.59
N CYS A 44 -13.74 -6.64 -3.54
CA CYS A 44 -13.46 -7.27 -2.25
C CYS A 44 -14.71 -7.97 -1.69
N ARG A 45 -15.85 -7.28 -1.71
CA ARG A 45 -17.11 -7.78 -1.16
C ARG A 45 -17.69 -8.92 -1.98
N GLU A 46 -17.58 -8.85 -3.30
CA GLU A 46 -17.97 -9.94 -4.22
C GLU A 46 -17.12 -11.19 -4.01
N ALA A 47 -15.82 -11.03 -3.68
CA ALA A 47 -14.93 -12.12 -3.29
C ALA A 47 -15.17 -12.63 -1.85
N GLY A 48 -16.15 -12.08 -1.12
CA GLY A 48 -16.54 -12.52 0.21
C GLY A 48 -15.79 -11.86 1.37
N PHE A 49 -15.01 -10.81 1.13
CA PHE A 49 -14.31 -10.07 2.19
C PHE A 49 -15.10 -8.86 2.68
N SER A 50 -15.10 -8.61 3.99
CA SER A 50 -15.56 -7.32 4.51
C SER A 50 -14.54 -6.23 4.15
N ALA A 51 -15.02 -5.14 3.55
CA ALA A 51 -14.16 -4.07 3.06
C ALA A 51 -14.76 -2.69 3.35
N ASP A 52 -13.93 -1.79 3.85
CA ASP A 52 -14.18 -0.36 4.02
C ASP A 52 -13.07 0.45 3.36
N TYR A 53 -13.23 1.78 3.32
CA TYR A 53 -12.27 2.64 2.66
C TYR A 53 -12.02 3.95 3.38
N VAL A 54 -10.83 4.48 3.15
CA VAL A 54 -10.42 5.84 3.56
C VAL A 54 -9.92 6.63 2.35
N ARG A 55 -10.31 7.90 2.29
CA ARG A 55 -9.84 8.84 1.27
C ARG A 55 -9.92 10.27 1.79
N SER A 56 -9.20 11.17 1.12
CA SER A 56 -9.41 12.60 1.31
C SER A 56 -10.86 13.00 0.99
N GLY A 57 -11.39 13.93 1.79
CA GLY A 57 -12.77 14.42 1.68
C GLY A 57 -13.81 13.62 2.47
N LEU A 58 -13.42 12.60 3.23
CA LEU A 58 -14.25 12.07 4.32
C LEU A 58 -14.12 12.96 5.57
N THR A 59 -15.15 12.98 6.42
CA THR A 59 -15.07 13.61 7.74
C THR A 59 -14.15 12.78 8.66
N PRO A 60 -13.50 13.40 9.65
CA PRO A 60 -12.67 12.69 10.62
C PRO A 60 -13.38 11.48 11.24
N ASP A 61 -14.62 11.66 11.73
CA ASP A 61 -15.41 10.58 12.33
C ASP A 61 -15.60 9.37 11.41
N LYS A 62 -15.73 9.58 10.10
CA LYS A 62 -15.86 8.48 9.13
C LYS A 62 -14.54 7.77 8.88
N ILE A 63 -13.42 8.49 8.95
CA ILE A 63 -12.09 7.92 8.85
C ILE A 63 -11.82 7.06 10.09
N ASP A 64 -12.10 7.61 11.27
CA ASP A 64 -11.88 6.96 12.56
C ASP A 64 -12.76 5.72 12.73
N ASP A 65 -14.03 5.78 12.32
CA ASP A 65 -14.94 4.62 12.30
C ASP A 65 -14.41 3.50 11.39
N ALA A 66 -14.04 3.82 10.14
CA ALA A 66 -13.51 2.83 9.20
C ALA A 66 -12.20 2.19 9.70
N ILE A 67 -11.32 2.99 10.31
CA ILE A 67 -10.08 2.50 10.93
C ILE A 67 -10.41 1.59 12.11
N SER A 68 -11.29 2.01 13.01
CA SER A 68 -11.67 1.24 14.19
C SER A 68 -12.24 -0.13 13.82
N ARG A 69 -13.19 -0.16 12.87
CA ARG A 69 -13.78 -1.42 12.36
C ARG A 69 -12.73 -2.35 11.76
N PHE A 70 -11.71 -1.81 11.10
CA PHE A 70 -10.61 -2.59 10.57
C PHE A 70 -9.68 -3.12 11.68
N GLU A 71 -9.38 -2.33 12.71
CA GLU A 71 -8.55 -2.75 13.85
C GLU A 71 -9.23 -3.81 14.72
N TYR A 72 -10.55 -3.71 14.92
CA TYR A 72 -11.33 -4.71 15.65
C TYR A 72 -11.64 -5.98 14.83
N GLY A 73 -11.34 -5.97 13.53
CA GLY A 73 -11.53 -7.12 12.65
C GLY A 73 -12.93 -7.25 12.04
N ASP A 74 -13.81 -6.27 12.23
CA ASP A 74 -15.10 -6.18 11.52
C ASP A 74 -14.88 -6.01 10.01
N THR A 75 -13.80 -5.30 9.65
CA THR A 75 -13.35 -5.11 8.27
C THR A 75 -12.05 -5.88 8.03
N GLN A 76 -12.01 -6.72 7.00
CA GLN A 76 -10.83 -7.49 6.62
C GLN A 76 -9.89 -6.75 5.66
N VAL A 77 -10.44 -5.85 4.83
CA VAL A 77 -9.68 -5.08 3.83
C VAL A 77 -9.97 -3.60 3.97
N LEU A 78 -8.94 -2.80 4.27
CA LEU A 78 -9.03 -1.34 4.26
C LEU A 78 -8.46 -0.78 2.96
N VAL A 79 -9.34 -0.24 2.12
CA VAL A 79 -8.99 0.35 0.82
C VAL A 79 -8.64 1.83 0.99
N SER A 80 -7.44 2.22 0.59
CA SER A 80 -6.93 3.58 0.75
C SER A 80 -6.63 4.25 -0.58
N VAL A 81 -7.12 5.48 -0.74
CA VAL A 81 -6.70 6.39 -1.81
C VAL A 81 -5.70 7.39 -1.24
N ALA A 82 -4.46 7.31 -1.73
CA ALA A 82 -3.41 8.30 -1.49
C ALA A 82 -3.36 8.78 -0.02
N MET A 83 -2.77 7.93 0.82
CA MET A 83 -2.51 8.10 2.26
C MET A 83 -3.67 7.70 3.17
N LEU A 84 -3.57 6.49 3.71
CA LEU A 84 -3.55 6.38 5.17
C LEU A 84 -2.46 7.36 5.62
N SER A 85 -2.89 8.45 6.26
CA SER A 85 -2.04 9.54 6.73
C SER A 85 -0.84 9.00 7.50
N ARG A 86 0.19 9.84 7.66
CA ARG A 86 1.54 9.47 8.13
C ARG A 86 1.58 8.58 9.39
N ASP A 87 0.49 8.48 10.13
CA ASP A 87 0.46 7.93 11.49
C ASP A 87 -0.44 6.69 11.64
N TYR A 88 -0.97 6.10 10.56
CA TYR A 88 -1.65 4.80 10.68
C TYR A 88 -0.65 3.67 10.93
N ASP A 89 -0.68 3.10 12.13
CA ASP A 89 0.17 2.01 12.58
C ASP A 89 -0.70 0.86 13.08
N ASN A 90 -0.71 -0.25 12.34
CA ASN A 90 -1.37 -1.48 12.75
C ASN A 90 -0.44 -2.66 12.47
N PRO A 91 0.29 -3.14 13.50
CA PRO A 91 1.25 -4.22 13.35
C PRO A 91 0.65 -5.53 12.83
N ALA A 92 -0.66 -5.73 12.99
CA ALA A 92 -1.38 -6.93 12.56
C ALA A 92 -1.60 -6.98 11.04
N VAL A 93 -1.44 -5.86 10.31
CA VAL A 93 -1.56 -5.84 8.85
C VAL A 93 -0.53 -6.77 8.22
N ARG A 94 -0.96 -7.70 7.36
CA ARG A 94 -0.06 -8.71 6.75
C ARG A 94 0.11 -8.53 5.25
N PRO A 95 -0.95 -8.55 4.43
CA PRO A 95 -0.80 -8.21 3.02
C PRO A 95 -1.05 -6.73 2.75
N ALA A 96 -0.26 -6.17 1.82
CA ALA A 96 -0.63 -4.97 1.07
C ALA A 96 -0.80 -5.31 -0.41
N LEU A 97 -1.87 -4.76 -1.00
CA LEU A 97 -2.22 -4.87 -2.41
C LEU A 97 -2.05 -3.48 -3.03
N ASP A 98 -1.10 -3.30 -3.94
CA ASP A 98 -0.85 -2.01 -4.58
C ASP A 98 -1.31 -2.03 -6.04
N PHE A 99 -2.45 -1.38 -6.26
CA PHE A 99 -3.03 -1.15 -7.57
C PHE A 99 -2.80 0.29 -8.06
N ALA A 100 -2.04 1.09 -7.31
CA ALA A 100 -1.74 2.47 -7.66
C ALA A 100 -0.29 2.60 -8.14
N LYS A 101 -0.08 3.15 -9.34
CA LYS A 101 1.26 3.49 -9.83
C LYS A 101 1.84 4.62 -8.99
N GLN A 102 3.01 4.46 -8.36
CA GLN A 102 3.61 5.55 -7.57
C GLN A 102 4.32 6.59 -8.45
N THR A 103 4.42 7.82 -7.98
CA THR A 103 5.22 8.85 -8.66
C THR A 103 6.69 8.79 -8.26
N SER A 104 7.01 8.28 -7.06
CA SER A 104 8.38 8.20 -6.54
C SER A 104 8.65 6.93 -5.73
N PHE A 105 9.93 6.58 -5.57
CA PHE A 105 10.35 5.45 -4.74
C PHE A 105 10.06 5.71 -3.26
N GLY A 106 10.18 6.96 -2.81
CA GLY A 106 9.83 7.35 -1.43
C GLY A 106 8.38 7.02 -1.08
N LEU A 107 7.42 7.31 -1.97
CA LEU A 107 6.01 6.95 -1.76
C LEU A 107 5.79 5.43 -1.75
N HIS A 108 6.53 4.70 -2.57
CA HIS A 108 6.51 3.24 -2.57
C HIS A 108 7.00 2.66 -1.23
N VAL A 109 8.11 3.18 -0.69
CA VAL A 109 8.63 2.79 0.63
C VAL A 109 7.64 3.13 1.75
N GLN A 110 6.99 4.30 1.70
CA GLN A 110 5.97 4.68 2.69
C GLN A 110 4.75 3.75 2.71
N LYS A 111 4.39 3.14 1.58
CA LYS A 111 3.34 2.11 1.53
C LYS A 111 3.84 0.78 2.08
N LEU A 112 5.04 0.37 1.67
CA LEU A 112 5.66 -0.86 2.16
C LEU A 112 5.85 -0.84 3.68
N SER A 113 6.23 0.30 4.26
CA SER A 113 6.47 0.41 5.70
C SER A 113 5.24 0.06 6.54
N ARG A 114 4.02 0.28 6.02
CA ARG A 114 2.76 -0.04 6.71
C ARG A 114 2.55 -1.53 6.96
N ILE A 115 3.23 -2.39 6.21
CA ILE A 115 3.18 -3.84 6.43
C ILE A 115 4.46 -4.38 7.07
N MET A 116 5.48 -3.55 7.28
CA MET A 116 6.79 -3.97 7.79
C MET A 116 6.91 -3.99 9.31
N GLN A 117 5.95 -3.40 10.03
CA GLN A 117 5.91 -3.45 11.49
C GLN A 117 5.89 -4.90 11.98
N THR A 118 6.69 -5.17 13.00
CA THR A 118 6.80 -6.49 13.63
C THR A 118 5.66 -6.72 14.63
N ALA A 119 5.09 -7.92 14.63
CA ALA A 119 4.16 -8.38 15.66
C ALA A 119 4.54 -9.82 16.07
N PRO A 120 4.25 -10.26 17.31
CA PRO A 120 4.65 -11.59 17.81
C PRO A 120 4.23 -12.77 16.92
N ASP A 121 3.07 -12.66 16.27
CA ASP A 121 2.48 -13.68 15.40
C ASP A 121 2.71 -13.43 13.89
N LYS A 122 3.51 -12.40 13.55
CA LYS A 122 3.75 -11.97 12.17
C LYS A 122 5.16 -12.32 11.72
N LEU A 123 5.31 -13.53 11.21
CA LEU A 123 6.57 -14.00 10.61
C LEU A 123 6.81 -13.42 9.21
N VAL A 124 5.73 -13.26 8.44
CA VAL A 124 5.77 -12.83 7.04
C VAL A 124 4.72 -11.76 6.76
N ALA A 125 5.12 -10.74 6.00
CA ALA A 125 4.21 -9.81 5.33
C ALA A 125 4.31 -10.00 3.82
N ARG A 126 3.20 -9.85 3.09
CA ARG A 126 3.17 -10.02 1.64
C ARG A 126 2.86 -8.69 0.96
N TYR A 127 3.67 -8.33 -0.02
CA TYR A 127 3.39 -7.18 -0.86
C TYR A 127 3.06 -7.65 -2.27
N HIS A 128 1.83 -7.38 -2.70
CA HIS A 128 1.31 -7.71 -4.02
C HIS A 128 1.30 -6.44 -4.86
N ASP A 129 2.22 -6.36 -5.80
CA ASP A 129 2.31 -5.22 -6.72
C ASP A 129 1.72 -5.58 -8.08
N PHE A 130 0.64 -4.89 -8.42
CA PHE A 130 -0.05 -5.04 -9.69
C PHE A 130 0.37 -3.94 -10.68
N THR A 131 1.14 -2.96 -10.26
CA THR A 131 1.49 -1.80 -11.12
C THR A 131 2.94 -1.78 -11.59
N GLY A 132 3.73 -2.77 -11.17
CA GLY A 132 5.14 -2.89 -11.51
C GLY A 132 6.05 -1.84 -10.85
N ASN A 133 5.61 -1.25 -9.74
CA ASN A 133 6.44 -0.38 -8.90
C ASN A 133 7.72 -1.09 -8.41
N TRP A 134 7.61 -2.37 -8.04
CA TRP A 134 8.70 -3.20 -7.52
C TRP A 134 9.84 -3.35 -8.52
N GLN A 135 9.53 -3.52 -9.82
CA GLN A 135 10.51 -3.54 -10.90
C GLN A 135 10.96 -2.13 -11.26
N ARG A 136 10.00 -1.19 -11.41
CA ARG A 136 10.31 0.17 -11.87
C ARG A 136 11.23 0.94 -10.91
N PHE A 137 11.19 0.62 -9.62
CA PHE A 137 12.09 1.20 -8.61
C PHE A 137 13.25 0.29 -8.23
N ARG A 138 13.57 -0.72 -9.04
CA ARG A 138 14.65 -1.68 -8.73
C ARG A 138 15.96 -0.97 -8.38
N ASP A 139 16.46 -0.10 -9.24
CA ASP A 139 17.76 0.55 -9.06
C ASP A 139 17.78 1.44 -7.82
N ALA A 140 16.71 2.22 -7.60
CA ALA A 140 16.56 3.06 -6.40
C ALA A 140 16.49 2.23 -5.12
N ARG A 141 15.82 1.07 -5.15
CA ARG A 141 15.72 0.14 -4.03
C ARG A 141 17.05 -0.54 -3.73
N GLU A 142 17.76 -1.02 -4.75
CA GLU A 142 19.08 -1.64 -4.59
C GLU A 142 20.07 -0.64 -3.97
N HIS A 143 20.12 0.58 -4.49
CA HIS A 143 20.94 1.64 -3.90
C HIS A 143 20.55 1.96 -2.45
N PHE A 144 19.25 2.10 -2.15
CA PHE A 144 18.78 2.35 -0.78
C PHE A 144 19.15 1.20 0.17
N TRP A 145 19.08 -0.05 -0.28
CA TRP A 145 19.43 -1.20 0.53
C TRP A 145 20.92 -1.25 0.85
N GLU A 146 21.77 -0.95 -0.13
CA GLU A 146 23.23 -0.99 0.02
C GLU A 146 23.79 0.21 0.77
N HIS A 147 23.14 1.37 0.65
CA HIS A 147 23.72 2.63 1.09
C HIS A 147 22.88 3.41 2.10
N GLY A 148 21.59 3.11 2.22
CA GLY A 148 20.66 3.85 3.06
C GLY A 148 20.37 5.26 2.53
N VAL A 149 20.04 6.16 3.45
CA VAL A 149 19.97 7.61 3.22
C VAL A 149 21.16 8.23 3.94
N ARG A 150 22.06 8.86 3.20
CA ARG A 150 23.27 9.48 3.75
C ARG A 150 23.23 11.00 3.69
N ASP A 151 22.61 11.54 2.66
CA ASP A 151 22.53 12.97 2.42
C ASP A 151 21.23 13.38 1.69
N TRP A 152 21.14 14.67 1.37
CA TRP A 152 20.00 15.25 0.67
C TRP A 152 19.90 14.86 -0.81
N ALA A 153 21.00 14.46 -1.45
CA ALA A 153 20.97 13.97 -2.82
C ALA A 153 20.26 12.61 -2.90
N ASP A 154 20.42 11.76 -1.89
CA ASP A 154 19.64 10.52 -1.75
C ASP A 154 18.14 10.81 -1.61
N VAL A 155 17.77 11.79 -0.78
CA VAL A 155 16.36 12.20 -0.61
C VAL A 155 15.76 12.70 -1.94
N ALA A 156 16.49 13.55 -2.66
CA ALA A 156 16.09 14.04 -3.98
C ALA A 156 15.87 12.90 -4.98
N ARG A 157 16.81 11.95 -5.02
CA ARG A 157 16.72 10.73 -5.86
C ARG A 157 15.48 9.91 -5.55
N TYR A 158 15.18 9.68 -4.27
CA TYR A 158 14.08 8.80 -3.88
C TYR A 158 12.71 9.45 -3.96
N GLN A 159 12.59 10.75 -3.67
CA GLN A 159 11.29 11.43 -3.71
C GLN A 159 10.94 12.05 -5.05
N ARG A 160 11.87 12.10 -6.02
CA ARG A 160 11.76 12.96 -7.21
C ARG A 160 11.39 14.38 -6.79
N VAL A 161 12.13 14.92 -5.83
CA VAL A 161 12.06 16.33 -5.46
C VAL A 161 13.28 17.04 -6.03
N ASN A 162 13.09 18.25 -6.55
CA ASN A 162 14.22 19.12 -6.92
C ASN A 162 15.02 19.47 -5.66
N PHE A 163 16.24 20.00 -5.83
CA PHE A 163 17.16 20.40 -4.74
C PHE A 163 16.53 21.34 -3.68
N MET A 164 15.39 21.98 -4.00
CA MET A 164 14.59 22.83 -3.10
C MET A 164 13.39 22.11 -2.44
N GLY A 165 13.30 20.77 -2.50
CA GLY A 165 12.25 19.99 -1.84
C GLY A 165 10.86 20.02 -2.50
N ARG A 166 10.73 20.54 -3.72
CA ARG A 166 9.47 20.52 -4.48
C ARG A 166 9.39 19.28 -5.37
N LEU A 167 8.22 18.63 -5.40
CA LEU A 167 7.94 17.53 -6.32
C LEU A 167 8.21 17.98 -7.76
N VAL A 168 8.94 17.15 -8.51
CA VAL A 168 9.10 17.33 -9.96
C VAL A 168 7.86 16.74 -10.62
N GLU A 169 7.14 17.56 -11.40
CA GLU A 169 5.99 17.15 -12.21
C GLU A 169 6.36 16.09 -13.26
#